data_AF-A0A7V7WZY9-F1
#
_entry.id   AF-A0A7V7WZY9-F1
#
_cell.length_a   1.000
_cell.length_b   1.000
_cell.length_c   1.000
_cell.angle_alpha   90.00
_cell.angle_beta   90.00
_cell.angle_gamma   90.00
#
_symmetry.space_group_name_H-M   'P 1'
#
loop_
_entity.id
_entity.type
_entity.pdbx_description
1 polymer ?
#
loop_
_entity_poly.entity_id
_entity_poly.type
_entity_poly.pdbx_seq_one_letter_code
_entity_poly.pdbx_strand_id
1 'polypeptide(L)'
;MPTASPELEGESQPERFATTGLPGLDAILGGLRLGDNVVWRVGSVDEYRAFVEPFAAAARADARRVVYVRFGSHAPVLAAGAASVVVDLDALRGFESFTVRLHTLIGEQGEGVFYVFDCLSTLLDAWATDGMIANFFRVICPYLYQLDTVAYFALERGVHSFATRDTIRATTQLLIDLYDDGGTLVLHPLKVWQRSSPTMFLPHRHEQGRFAPIRVSAEVTSLFARLRERASAVAERPLDSWQRLFLRAADLAAGEREGARRNR
;
A
#
# COMPACT_ATOMS: atom_id res chain seq x y z
N MET A 1 -51.21 24.79 -5.18
CA MET A 1 -51.09 23.45 -4.59
C MET A 1 -49.78 22.86 -5.06
N PRO A 2 -48.75 22.74 -4.20
CA PRO A 2 -47.46 22.21 -4.58
C PRO A 2 -47.53 20.68 -4.69
N THR A 3 -47.07 20.15 -5.80
CA THR A 3 -46.90 18.71 -6.05
C THR A 3 -45.74 18.18 -5.22
N ALA A 4 -46.01 17.15 -4.41
CA ALA A 4 -45.05 16.44 -3.60
C ALA A 4 -43.92 15.83 -4.44
N SER A 5 -42.69 16.07 -4.04
CA SER A 5 -41.51 15.33 -4.50
C SER A 5 -41.55 13.91 -3.94
N PRO A 6 -41.20 12.86 -4.70
CA PRO A 6 -41.07 11.53 -4.13
C PRO A 6 -39.80 11.47 -3.29
N GLU A 7 -39.97 11.23 -2.00
CA GLU A 7 -38.90 10.85 -1.09
C GLU A 7 -38.34 9.49 -1.57
N LEU A 8 -37.08 9.50 -2.04
CA LEU A 8 -36.34 8.27 -2.27
C LEU A 8 -35.93 7.72 -0.91
N GLU A 9 -36.75 6.82 -0.38
CA GLU A 9 -36.41 5.96 0.74
C GLU A 9 -35.10 5.24 0.42
N GLY A 10 -34.03 5.61 1.13
CA GLY A 10 -32.75 4.93 1.04
C GLY A 10 -32.87 3.54 1.65
N GLU A 11 -33.06 2.54 0.81
CA GLU A 11 -32.84 1.14 1.17
C GLU A 11 -31.46 1.03 1.84
N SER A 12 -31.44 0.64 3.11
CA SER A 12 -30.21 0.38 3.86
C SER A 12 -29.59 -0.89 3.28
N GLN A 13 -28.58 -0.70 2.42
CA GLN A 13 -27.78 -1.81 1.89
C GLN A 13 -27.13 -2.58 3.05
N PRO A 14 -27.13 -3.93 3.03
CA PRO A 14 -26.45 -4.73 4.03
C PRO A 14 -24.97 -4.34 4.09
N GLU A 15 -24.42 -4.29 5.29
CA GLU A 15 -23.13 -3.65 5.60
C GLU A 15 -21.98 -4.17 4.72
N ARG A 16 -21.62 -3.40 3.68
CA ARG A 16 -20.43 -3.58 2.84
C ARG A 16 -19.12 -3.17 3.54
N PHE A 17 -19.07 -3.35 4.86
CA PHE A 17 -17.98 -2.86 5.69
C PHE A 17 -17.11 -4.00 6.22
N ALA A 18 -15.81 -3.73 6.34
CA ALA A 18 -14.84 -4.59 6.99
C ALA A 18 -13.97 -3.75 7.93
N THR A 19 -13.44 -4.36 8.98
CA THR A 19 -12.51 -3.70 9.89
C THR A 19 -11.07 -3.82 9.38
N THR A 20 -10.25 -2.82 9.68
CA THR A 20 -8.80 -2.88 9.51
C THR A 20 -8.12 -3.76 10.57
N GLY A 21 -8.85 -4.25 11.58
CA GLY A 21 -8.32 -4.89 12.78
C GLY A 21 -7.75 -3.89 13.79
N LEU A 22 -7.75 -2.59 13.46
CA LEU A 22 -7.26 -1.51 14.31
C LEU A 22 -8.42 -0.51 14.55
N PRO A 23 -9.11 -0.57 15.70
CA PRO A 23 -10.26 0.30 15.96
C PRO A 23 -9.96 1.80 15.84
N GLY A 24 -8.74 2.21 16.22
CA GLY A 24 -8.28 3.59 16.05
C GLY A 24 -8.16 4.02 14.58
N LEU A 25 -7.82 3.09 13.68
CA LEU A 25 -7.74 3.34 12.25
C LEU A 25 -9.14 3.34 11.62
N ASP A 26 -10.00 2.41 12.02
CA ASP A 26 -11.39 2.37 11.59
C ASP A 26 -12.14 3.66 11.94
N ALA A 27 -11.87 4.24 13.11
CA ALA A 27 -12.45 5.51 13.52
C ALA A 27 -12.06 6.70 12.60
N ILE A 28 -10.87 6.66 11.98
CA ILE A 28 -10.41 7.70 11.05
C ILE A 28 -10.98 7.46 9.66
N LEU A 29 -10.90 6.21 9.19
CA LEU A 29 -11.22 5.86 7.82
C LEU A 29 -12.72 5.59 7.61
N GLY A 30 -13.48 5.38 8.68
CA GLY A 30 -14.84 4.85 8.61
C GLY A 30 -14.86 3.37 8.24
N GLY A 31 -13.84 2.63 8.70
CA GLY A 31 -13.59 1.23 8.31
C GLY A 31 -13.17 1.06 6.85
N LEU A 32 -13.04 -0.20 6.44
CA LEU A 32 -12.85 -0.63 5.06
C LEU A 32 -14.21 -0.87 4.42
N ARG A 33 -14.29 -0.69 3.11
CA ARG A 33 -15.44 -1.04 2.29
C ARG A 33 -15.05 -2.16 1.33
N LEU A 34 -15.99 -3.05 1.04
CA LEU A 34 -15.83 -3.99 -0.06
C LEU A 34 -15.56 -3.21 -1.37
N GLY A 35 -14.57 -3.69 -2.12
CA GLY A 35 -13.97 -3.01 -3.28
C GLY A 35 -12.75 -2.14 -2.94
N ASP A 36 -12.41 -1.89 -1.67
CA ASP A 36 -11.28 -1.03 -1.35
C ASP A 36 -9.93 -1.62 -1.81
N ASN A 37 -9.27 -0.90 -2.71
CA ASN A 37 -7.82 -0.95 -2.85
C ASN A 37 -7.21 0.00 -1.81
N VAL A 38 -6.35 -0.52 -0.94
CA VAL A 38 -5.72 0.18 0.17
C VAL A 38 -4.22 0.22 -0.05
N VAL A 39 -3.71 1.40 -0.37
CA VAL A 39 -2.29 1.59 -0.67
C VAL A 39 -1.60 2.29 0.49
N TRP A 40 -0.61 1.62 1.07
CA TRP A 40 0.25 2.10 2.13
C TRP A 40 1.57 2.60 1.55
N ARG A 41 1.87 3.88 1.79
CA ARG A 41 3.18 4.46 1.50
C ARG A 41 4.02 4.44 2.77
N VAL A 42 5.09 3.67 2.75
CA VAL A 42 5.90 3.34 3.93
C VAL A 42 7.36 3.74 3.76
N GLY A 43 8.04 3.97 4.87
CA GLY A 43 9.51 4.10 4.90
C GLY A 43 10.21 2.75 4.77
N SER A 44 9.59 1.68 5.25
CA SER A 44 10.10 0.31 5.14
C SER A 44 8.96 -0.72 5.08
N VAL A 45 9.25 -1.91 4.58
CA VAL A 45 8.30 -3.04 4.55
C VAL A 45 7.91 -3.49 5.97
N ASP A 46 8.77 -3.30 6.96
CA ASP A 46 8.47 -3.67 8.35
C ASP A 46 7.35 -2.79 8.94
N GLU A 47 7.30 -1.50 8.60
CA GLU A 47 6.18 -0.61 9.00
C GLU A 47 4.84 -1.10 8.45
N TYR A 48 4.83 -1.64 7.24
CA TYR A 48 3.63 -2.18 6.61
C TYR A 48 3.09 -3.43 7.34
N ARG A 49 3.96 -4.27 7.91
CA ARG A 49 3.57 -5.47 8.68
C ARG A 49 2.59 -5.16 9.80
N ALA A 50 2.83 -4.05 10.51
CA ALA A 50 2.01 -3.60 11.64
C ALA A 50 0.53 -3.35 11.27
N PHE A 51 0.21 -3.21 9.97
CA PHE A 51 -1.14 -2.97 9.47
C PHE A 51 -1.75 -4.16 8.75
N VAL A 52 -0.94 -4.97 8.06
CA VAL A 52 -1.46 -6.18 7.38
C VAL A 52 -1.78 -7.30 8.35
N GLU A 53 -1.03 -7.44 9.45
CA GLU A 53 -1.27 -8.51 10.42
C GLU A 53 -2.62 -8.35 11.13
N PRO A 54 -2.99 -7.18 11.71
CA PRO A 54 -4.32 -6.98 12.28
C PRO A 54 -5.43 -7.13 11.24
N PHE A 55 -5.22 -6.64 10.02
CA PHE A 55 -6.18 -6.78 8.93
C PHE A 55 -6.45 -8.26 8.59
N ALA A 56 -5.39 -9.05 8.37
CA ALA A 56 -5.51 -10.47 8.08
C ALA A 56 -6.15 -11.23 9.25
N ALA A 57 -5.74 -10.94 10.49
CA ALA A 57 -6.31 -11.57 11.68
C ALA A 57 -7.82 -11.28 11.82
N ALA A 58 -8.24 -10.03 11.64
CA ALA A 58 -9.64 -9.64 11.71
C ALA A 58 -10.46 -10.26 10.58
N ALA A 59 -9.94 -10.29 9.35
CA ALA A 59 -10.58 -10.96 8.23
C ALA A 59 -10.76 -12.46 8.48
N ARG A 60 -9.75 -13.15 9.01
CA ARG A 60 -9.84 -14.57 9.37
C ARG A 60 -10.85 -14.82 10.49
N ALA A 61 -10.94 -13.93 11.48
CA ALA A 61 -11.94 -14.00 12.54
C ALA A 61 -13.37 -13.85 12.02
N ASP A 62 -13.57 -13.03 10.97
CA ASP A 62 -14.85 -12.88 10.23
C ASP A 62 -15.06 -13.99 9.18
N ALA A 63 -14.32 -15.10 9.26
CA ALA A 63 -14.37 -16.23 8.32
C ALA A 63 -14.14 -15.84 6.84
N ARG A 64 -13.49 -14.69 6.58
CA ARG A 64 -13.12 -14.26 5.23
C ARG A 64 -11.90 -15.03 4.72
N ARG A 65 -11.89 -15.26 3.42
CA ARG A 65 -10.73 -15.82 2.71
C ARG A 65 -9.68 -14.72 2.57
N VAL A 66 -8.48 -14.97 3.10
CA VAL A 66 -7.32 -14.09 2.97
C VAL A 66 -6.28 -14.76 2.06
N VAL A 67 -5.96 -14.12 0.95
CA VAL A 67 -4.95 -14.55 -0.01
C VAL A 67 -3.73 -13.65 0.13
N TYR A 68 -2.59 -14.25 0.46
CA TYR A 68 -1.32 -13.54 0.48
C TYR A 68 -0.57 -13.78 -0.83
N VAL A 69 -0.42 -12.73 -1.63
CA VAL A 69 0.29 -12.77 -2.91
C VAL A 69 1.73 -12.32 -2.70
N ARG A 70 2.65 -13.26 -2.86
CA ARG A 70 4.09 -13.07 -2.67
C ARG A 70 4.80 -12.92 -3.99
N PHE A 71 5.74 -11.99 -4.06
CA PHE A 71 6.58 -11.74 -5.23
C PHE A 71 7.85 -10.93 -4.90
N GLY A 72 7.92 -10.35 -3.70
CA GLY A 72 9.06 -9.57 -3.23
C GLY A 72 10.15 -10.46 -2.63
N SER A 73 11.39 -9.96 -2.67
CA SER A 73 12.55 -10.61 -2.04
C SER A 73 12.68 -10.33 -0.53
N HIS A 74 11.86 -9.43 0.00
CA HIS A 74 11.83 -9.12 1.43
C HIS A 74 11.22 -10.26 2.25
N ALA A 75 11.48 -10.27 3.56
CA ALA A 75 10.84 -11.23 4.46
C ALA A 75 9.29 -11.10 4.39
N PRO A 76 8.54 -12.22 4.57
CA PRO A 76 7.08 -12.23 4.46
C PRO A 76 6.41 -11.12 5.27
N VAL A 77 5.37 -10.48 4.74
CA VAL A 77 4.64 -9.43 5.47
C VAL A 77 3.57 -9.99 6.41
N LEU A 78 3.24 -11.28 6.27
CA LEU A 78 2.34 -12.01 7.15
C LEU A 78 3.07 -13.19 7.79
N ALA A 79 2.76 -13.42 9.07
CA ALA A 79 3.20 -14.62 9.78
C ALA A 79 2.62 -15.90 9.16
N ALA A 80 3.32 -17.03 9.37
CA ALA A 80 2.84 -18.32 8.92
C ALA A 80 1.46 -18.64 9.51
N GLY A 81 0.53 -19.07 8.66
CA GLY A 81 -0.86 -19.39 9.06
C GLY A 81 -1.79 -18.18 9.20
N ALA A 82 -1.30 -16.94 9.08
CA ALA A 82 -2.16 -15.75 9.10
C ALA A 82 -3.02 -15.61 7.83
N ALA A 83 -2.51 -16.07 6.69
CA ALA A 83 -3.25 -16.15 5.44
C ALA A 83 -3.98 -17.48 5.29
N SER A 84 -5.09 -17.47 4.55
CA SER A 84 -5.82 -18.69 4.21
C SER A 84 -5.13 -19.47 3.07
N VAL A 85 -4.40 -18.76 2.21
CA VAL A 85 -3.49 -19.30 1.20
C VAL A 85 -2.39 -18.30 0.94
N VAL A 86 -1.20 -18.81 0.65
CA VAL A 86 -0.05 -18.05 0.18
C VAL A 86 0.22 -18.47 -1.26
N VAL A 87 0.35 -17.50 -2.16
CA VAL A 87 0.60 -17.73 -3.58
C VAL A 87 1.84 -16.96 -3.98
N ASP A 88 2.90 -17.67 -4.37
CA ASP A 88 4.10 -17.07 -4.93
C ASP A 88 3.94 -16.83 -6.43
N LEU A 89 4.21 -15.59 -6.85
CA LEU A 89 4.22 -15.14 -8.23
C LEU A 89 5.63 -14.71 -8.60
N ASP A 90 6.11 -15.23 -9.71
CA ASP A 90 7.44 -14.94 -10.24
C ASP A 90 7.43 -13.62 -11.03
N ALA A 91 7.92 -12.55 -10.41
CA ALA A 91 8.01 -11.24 -11.03
C ALA A 91 9.01 -11.19 -12.21
N LEU A 92 10.00 -12.09 -12.24
CA LEU A 92 11.07 -12.11 -13.26
C LEU A 92 10.56 -12.60 -14.63
N ARG A 93 9.37 -13.21 -14.69
CA ARG A 93 8.70 -13.56 -15.95
C ARG A 93 8.13 -12.35 -16.69
N GLY A 94 8.24 -11.16 -16.11
CA GLY A 94 7.81 -9.91 -16.71
C GLY A 94 6.35 -9.56 -16.42
N PHE A 95 6.02 -8.31 -16.69
CA PHE A 95 4.75 -7.67 -16.34
C PHE A 95 3.52 -8.43 -16.87
N GLU A 96 3.51 -8.83 -18.14
CA GLU A 96 2.35 -9.49 -18.76
C GLU A 96 2.08 -10.86 -18.13
N SER A 97 3.10 -11.72 -18.06
CA SER A 97 2.97 -13.04 -17.44
C SER A 97 2.52 -12.94 -15.99
N PHE A 98 3.06 -11.97 -15.23
CA PHE A 98 2.66 -11.74 -13.85
C PHE A 98 1.19 -11.32 -13.76
N THR A 99 0.79 -10.33 -14.57
CA THR A 99 -0.55 -9.73 -14.53
C THR A 99 -1.62 -10.73 -14.98
N VAL A 100 -1.36 -11.52 -16.04
CA VAL A 100 -2.28 -12.58 -16.49
C VAL A 100 -2.44 -13.65 -15.42
N ARG A 101 -1.35 -14.08 -14.79
CA ARG A 101 -1.40 -15.07 -13.72
C ARG A 101 -2.16 -14.55 -12.51
N LEU A 102 -1.90 -13.31 -12.10
CA LEU A 102 -2.61 -12.69 -10.98
C LEU A 102 -4.09 -12.49 -11.30
N HIS A 103 -4.43 -12.05 -12.51
CA HIS A 103 -5.82 -11.90 -12.94
C HIS A 103 -6.55 -13.25 -12.91
N THR A 104 -5.90 -14.32 -13.38
CA THR A 104 -6.45 -15.68 -13.32
C THR A 104 -6.67 -16.10 -11.87
N LEU A 105 -5.67 -15.91 -11.00
CA LEU A 105 -5.77 -16.19 -9.57
C LEU A 105 -6.95 -15.45 -8.93
N ILE A 106 -7.09 -14.15 -9.18
CA ILE A 106 -8.17 -13.33 -8.62
C ILE A 106 -9.54 -13.87 -9.06
N GLY A 107 -9.68 -14.22 -10.35
CA GLY A 107 -10.92 -14.80 -10.88
C GLY A 107 -11.25 -16.18 -10.30
N GLU A 108 -10.24 -17.02 -10.08
CA GLU A 108 -10.41 -18.34 -9.45
C GLU A 108 -10.81 -18.26 -7.97
N GLN A 109 -10.32 -17.25 -7.23
CA GLN A 109 -10.69 -17.05 -5.83
C GLN A 109 -12.10 -16.45 -5.68
N GLY A 110 -12.51 -15.60 -6.62
CA GLY A 110 -13.87 -15.05 -6.68
C GLY A 110 -14.11 -13.81 -5.82
N GLU A 111 -15.39 -13.49 -5.63
CA GLU A 111 -15.87 -12.28 -4.98
C GLU A 111 -15.66 -12.26 -3.45
N GLY A 112 -15.48 -11.06 -2.88
CA GLY A 112 -15.40 -10.86 -1.43
C GLY A 112 -14.12 -11.39 -0.77
N VAL A 113 -13.13 -11.79 -1.56
CA VAL A 113 -11.83 -12.29 -1.08
C VAL A 113 -10.92 -11.13 -0.69
N PHE A 114 -10.17 -11.29 0.40
CA PHE A 114 -9.26 -10.28 0.89
C PHE A 114 -7.84 -10.61 0.49
N TYR A 115 -7.10 -9.60 0.03
CA TYR A 115 -5.76 -9.76 -0.50
C TYR A 115 -4.77 -8.94 0.30
N VAL A 116 -3.63 -9.56 0.60
CA VAL A 116 -2.41 -8.86 1.02
C VAL A 116 -1.38 -9.10 -0.05
N PHE A 117 -0.78 -8.03 -0.56
CA PHE A 117 0.31 -8.10 -1.52
C PHE A 117 1.62 -7.71 -0.84
N ASP A 118 2.73 -8.31 -1.31
CA ASP A 118 4.07 -7.82 -1.04
C ASP A 118 4.24 -6.35 -1.49
N CYS A 119 5.37 -5.73 -1.11
CA CYS A 119 5.66 -4.36 -1.50
C CYS A 119 5.85 -4.26 -3.01
N LEU A 120 4.97 -3.52 -3.70
CA LEU A 120 5.00 -3.37 -5.16
C LEU A 120 6.25 -2.63 -5.64
N SER A 121 6.93 -1.87 -4.78
CA SER A 121 8.21 -1.25 -5.12
C SER A 121 9.31 -2.26 -5.47
N THR A 122 9.24 -3.48 -4.92
CA THR A 122 10.19 -4.56 -5.26
C THR A 122 10.08 -5.02 -6.71
N LEU A 123 8.93 -4.80 -7.35
CA LEU A 123 8.73 -5.18 -8.76
C LEU A 123 9.60 -4.33 -9.70
N LEU A 124 10.12 -3.18 -9.28
CA LEU A 124 11.05 -2.39 -10.08
C LEU A 124 12.39 -3.11 -10.33
N ASP A 125 12.77 -4.05 -9.48
CA ASP A 125 13.96 -4.87 -9.72
C ASP A 125 13.76 -5.85 -10.88
N ALA A 126 12.50 -6.26 -11.12
CA ALA A 126 12.13 -7.21 -12.17
C ALA A 126 11.55 -6.53 -13.43
N TRP A 127 10.95 -5.35 -13.29
CA TRP A 127 10.23 -4.65 -14.35
C TRP A 127 10.98 -3.41 -14.78
N ALA A 128 11.15 -3.24 -16.09
CA ALA A 128 12.04 -2.23 -16.66
C ALA A 128 11.70 -0.77 -16.33
N THR A 129 10.45 -0.44 -15.99
CA THR A 129 10.05 0.95 -15.74
C THR A 129 9.02 1.11 -14.64
N ASP A 130 9.09 2.27 -13.96
CA ASP A 130 8.08 2.72 -13.00
C ASP A 130 6.66 2.80 -13.60
N GLY A 131 6.57 3.05 -14.90
CA GLY A 131 5.30 3.03 -15.63
C GLY A 131 4.60 1.67 -15.63
N MET A 132 5.33 0.55 -15.47
CA MET A 132 4.72 -0.78 -15.35
C MET A 132 3.97 -0.96 -14.02
N ILE A 133 4.45 -0.33 -12.95
CA ILE A 133 3.71 -0.27 -11.68
C ILE A 133 2.40 0.52 -11.87
N ALA A 134 2.46 1.66 -12.56
CA ALA A 134 1.26 2.43 -12.90
C ALA A 134 0.26 1.58 -13.73
N ASN A 135 0.75 0.81 -14.70
CA ASN A 135 -0.08 -0.09 -15.50
C ASN A 135 -0.69 -1.23 -14.68
N PHE A 136 0.06 -1.81 -13.75
CA PHE A 136 -0.46 -2.81 -12.81
C PHE A 136 -1.70 -2.29 -12.10
N PHE A 137 -1.62 -1.09 -11.52
CA PHE A 137 -2.75 -0.48 -10.82
C PHE A 137 -3.93 -0.16 -11.77
N ARG A 138 -3.67 0.19 -13.03
CA ARG A 138 -4.73 0.42 -14.03
C ARG A 138 -5.45 -0.86 -14.43
N VAL A 139 -4.79 -2.02 -14.39
CA VAL A 139 -5.38 -3.29 -14.82
C VAL A 139 -6.00 -4.06 -13.65
N ILE A 140 -5.27 -4.16 -12.53
CA ILE A 140 -5.63 -5.07 -11.43
C ILE A 140 -6.64 -4.44 -10.47
N CYS A 141 -6.48 -3.16 -10.09
CA CYS A 141 -7.37 -2.54 -9.10
C CYS A 141 -8.84 -2.42 -9.55
N PRO A 142 -9.16 -2.09 -10.82
CA PRO A 142 -10.54 -2.11 -11.28
C PRO A 142 -11.16 -3.51 -11.19
N TYR A 143 -10.39 -4.55 -11.46
CA TYR A 143 -10.88 -5.93 -11.39
C TYR A 143 -11.14 -6.37 -9.94
N LEU A 144 -10.21 -6.07 -9.04
CA LEU A 144 -10.38 -6.28 -7.59
C LEU A 144 -11.60 -5.51 -7.04
N TYR A 145 -11.81 -4.28 -7.51
CA TYR A 145 -12.97 -3.46 -7.13
C TYR A 145 -14.29 -4.11 -7.57
N GLN A 146 -14.37 -4.60 -8.82
CA GLN A 146 -15.57 -5.24 -9.36
C GLN A 146 -15.97 -6.50 -8.60
N LEU A 147 -15.00 -7.21 -8.01
CA LEU A 147 -15.23 -8.43 -7.25
C LEU A 147 -15.49 -8.16 -5.75
N ASP A 148 -15.78 -6.92 -5.35
CA ASP A 148 -16.06 -6.54 -3.96
C ASP A 148 -14.95 -7.03 -2.98
N THR A 149 -13.70 -7.06 -3.45
CA THR A 149 -12.53 -7.50 -2.66
C THR A 149 -12.01 -6.39 -1.73
N VAL A 150 -11.13 -6.73 -0.79
CA VAL A 150 -10.33 -5.73 -0.06
C VAL A 150 -8.87 -6.06 -0.24
N ALA A 151 -8.08 -5.15 -0.80
CA ALA A 151 -6.71 -5.42 -1.22
C ALA A 151 -5.72 -4.44 -0.61
N TYR A 152 -4.75 -4.95 0.14
CA TYR A 152 -3.66 -4.18 0.75
C TYR A 152 -2.40 -4.24 -0.12
N PHE A 153 -1.86 -3.07 -0.44
CA PHE A 153 -0.62 -2.89 -1.17
C PHE A 153 0.34 -1.98 -0.40
N ALA A 154 1.64 -2.21 -0.52
CA ALA A 154 2.66 -1.30 -0.04
C ALA A 154 3.49 -0.69 -1.18
N LEU A 155 3.92 0.55 -0.96
CA LEU A 155 4.87 1.29 -1.79
C LEU A 155 5.89 1.99 -0.90
N GLU A 156 7.17 1.86 -1.25
CA GLU A 156 8.23 2.58 -0.58
C GLU A 156 8.24 4.07 -0.96
N ARG A 157 8.47 4.92 0.04
CA ARG A 157 8.52 6.37 -0.13
C ARG A 157 9.76 6.77 -0.93
N GLY A 158 9.57 7.71 -1.86
CA GLY A 158 10.67 8.26 -2.67
C GLY A 158 11.11 7.37 -3.84
N VAL A 159 10.48 6.20 -4.01
CA VAL A 159 10.83 5.27 -5.09
C VAL A 159 10.13 5.60 -6.40
N HIS A 160 8.83 5.89 -6.36
CA HIS A 160 8.00 6.07 -7.56
C HIS A 160 7.91 7.53 -8.03
N SER A 161 7.86 7.73 -9.33
CA SER A 161 7.70 9.04 -9.96
C SER A 161 6.35 9.69 -9.61
N PHE A 162 6.26 11.00 -9.80
CA PHE A 162 5.01 11.74 -9.58
C PHE A 162 3.87 11.21 -10.46
N ALA A 163 4.13 10.97 -11.76
CA ALA A 163 3.13 10.45 -12.69
C ALA A 163 2.59 9.06 -12.30
N THR A 164 3.46 8.17 -11.83
CA THR A 164 3.06 6.86 -11.32
C THR A 164 2.22 7.00 -10.06
N ARG A 165 2.67 7.83 -9.11
CA ARG A 165 1.91 8.10 -7.87
C ARG A 165 0.52 8.67 -8.15
N ASP A 166 0.39 9.58 -9.12
CA ASP A 166 -0.91 10.13 -9.52
C ASP A 166 -1.82 9.06 -10.12
N THR A 167 -1.27 8.16 -10.95
CA THR A 167 -2.02 7.02 -11.48
C THR A 167 -2.54 6.11 -10.36
N ILE A 168 -1.66 5.76 -9.41
CA ILE A 168 -2.01 4.93 -8.25
C ILE A 168 -3.08 5.62 -7.41
N ARG A 169 -2.91 6.92 -7.14
CA ARG A 169 -3.90 7.72 -6.43
C ARG A 169 -5.22 7.75 -7.19
N ALA A 170 -5.24 7.78 -8.52
CA ALA A 170 -6.48 7.81 -9.29
C ALA A 170 -7.28 6.50 -9.15
N THR A 171 -6.61 5.34 -9.17
CA THR A 171 -7.27 4.02 -9.18
C THR A 171 -7.60 3.45 -7.81
N THR A 172 -6.86 3.84 -6.76
CA THR A 172 -7.05 3.30 -5.40
C THR A 172 -8.20 3.96 -4.64
N GLN A 173 -8.82 3.28 -3.68
CA GLN A 173 -9.86 3.87 -2.83
C GLN A 173 -9.24 4.58 -1.63
N LEU A 174 -8.20 4.00 -1.06
CA LEU A 174 -7.45 4.53 0.06
C LEU A 174 -5.97 4.66 -0.31
N LEU A 175 -5.38 5.82 -0.01
CA LEU A 175 -3.94 6.06 -0.11
C LEU A 175 -3.48 6.71 1.20
N ILE A 176 -2.61 6.03 1.93
CA ILE A 176 -2.21 6.39 3.29
C ILE A 176 -0.68 6.47 3.36
N ASP A 177 -0.13 7.55 3.90
CA ASP A 177 1.31 7.71 4.14
C ASP A 177 1.62 7.44 5.62
N LEU A 178 2.68 6.68 5.89
CA LEU A 178 3.12 6.29 7.24
C LEU A 178 4.52 6.81 7.54
N TYR A 179 4.66 7.70 8.51
CA TYR A 179 5.93 8.29 8.88
C TYR A 179 6.37 7.83 10.26
N ASP A 180 7.68 7.63 10.45
CA ASP A 180 8.28 7.63 11.78
C ASP A 180 8.75 9.04 12.16
N ASP A 181 8.14 9.62 13.19
CA ASP A 181 8.56 10.88 13.82
C ASP A 181 9.24 10.56 15.16
N GLY A 182 10.41 9.93 15.10
CA GLY A 182 11.25 9.71 16.28
C GLY A 182 10.70 8.59 17.17
N GLY A 183 10.36 7.45 16.56
CA GLY A 183 9.74 6.31 17.24
C GLY A 183 8.23 6.41 17.40
N THR A 184 7.64 7.54 17.01
CA THR A 184 6.18 7.70 16.98
C THR A 184 5.67 7.63 15.56
N LEU A 185 4.82 6.64 15.30
CA LEU A 185 4.17 6.46 14.00
C LEU A 185 3.14 7.57 13.75
N VAL A 186 3.20 8.18 12.57
CA VAL A 186 2.25 9.19 12.12
C VAL A 186 1.61 8.74 10.82
N LEU A 187 0.28 8.69 10.80
CA LEU A 187 -0.53 8.26 9.68
C LEU A 187 -1.18 9.46 9.00
N HIS A 188 -1.06 9.57 7.68
CA HIS A 188 -1.61 10.69 6.91
C HIS A 188 -2.39 10.18 5.69
N PRO A 189 -3.73 10.22 5.71
CA PRO A 189 -4.54 9.84 4.56
C PRO A 189 -4.41 10.88 3.43
N LEU A 190 -3.91 10.46 2.28
CA LEU A 190 -3.71 11.29 1.08
C LEU A 190 -4.88 11.17 0.09
N LYS A 191 -5.61 10.06 0.17
CA LYS A 191 -6.88 9.84 -0.53
C LYS A 191 -7.77 8.97 0.33
N VAL A 192 -9.02 9.40 0.47
CA VAL A 192 -10.09 8.61 1.05
C VAL A 192 -11.32 8.79 0.14
N TRP A 193 -11.63 7.80 -0.69
CA TRP A 193 -12.64 7.93 -1.74
C TRP A 193 -14.06 7.81 -1.19
N GLN A 194 -14.92 8.79 -1.51
CA GLN A 194 -16.34 8.85 -1.08
C GLN A 194 -16.54 8.66 0.43
N ARG A 195 -15.65 9.26 1.24
CA ARG A 195 -15.79 9.36 2.69
C ARG A 195 -15.54 10.81 3.10
N SER A 196 -16.13 11.22 4.21
CA SER A 196 -15.96 12.58 4.73
C SER A 196 -15.88 12.54 6.25
N SER A 197 -14.85 13.17 6.79
CA SER A 197 -14.75 13.51 8.22
C SER A 197 -13.90 14.78 8.37
N PRO A 198 -14.20 15.66 9.35
CA PRO A 198 -13.49 16.93 9.52
C PRO A 198 -11.97 16.82 9.68
N THR A 199 -11.48 15.68 10.18
CA THR A 199 -10.05 15.48 10.48
C THR A 199 -9.37 14.46 9.58
N MET A 200 -10.11 13.81 8.68
CA MET A 200 -9.65 12.64 7.92
C MET A 200 -8.35 12.86 7.13
N PHE A 201 -8.16 14.05 6.56
CA PHE A 201 -6.97 14.40 5.77
C PHE A 201 -5.87 15.08 6.60
N LEU A 202 -6.02 15.19 7.92
CA LEU A 202 -4.94 15.62 8.79
C LEU A 202 -3.94 14.48 9.00
N PRO A 203 -2.69 14.78 9.34
CA PRO A 203 -1.81 13.78 9.94
C PRO A 203 -2.35 13.37 11.31
N HIS A 204 -2.23 12.08 11.65
CA HIS A 204 -2.67 11.51 12.91
C HIS A 204 -1.51 10.81 13.61
N ARG A 205 -1.22 11.19 14.84
CA ARG A 205 -0.16 10.58 15.65
C ARG A 205 -0.68 9.33 16.34
N HIS A 206 0.07 8.24 16.27
CA HIS A 206 -0.27 7.01 16.99
C HIS A 206 0.06 7.17 18.48
N GLU A 207 -0.97 7.12 19.32
CA GLU A 207 -0.90 7.29 20.76
C GLU A 207 -1.81 6.27 21.44
N GLN A 208 -1.24 5.36 22.25
CA GLN A 208 -2.00 4.41 23.09
C GLN A 208 -3.06 3.60 22.30
N GLY A 209 -2.72 3.12 21.09
CA GLY A 209 -3.64 2.34 20.25
C GLY A 209 -4.68 3.17 19.51
N ARG A 210 -4.60 4.50 19.58
CA ARG A 210 -5.43 5.45 18.82
C ARG A 210 -4.57 6.29 17.89
N PHE A 211 -5.22 6.91 16.93
CA PHE A 211 -4.58 7.85 16.00
C PHE A 211 -5.22 9.24 16.19
N ALA A 212 -4.52 10.12 16.89
CA ALA A 212 -5.03 11.45 17.25
C ALA A 212 -4.65 12.48 16.18
N PRO A 213 -5.60 13.29 15.66
CA PRO A 213 -5.29 14.26 14.62
C PRO A 213 -4.41 15.40 15.13
N ILE A 214 -3.38 15.75 14.36
CA ILE A 214 -2.53 16.91 14.61
C ILE A 214 -3.27 18.15 14.09
N ARG A 215 -3.93 18.86 14.99
CA ARG A 215 -4.81 20.01 14.65
C ARG A 215 -4.06 21.34 14.52
N VAL A 216 -2.87 21.44 15.11
CA VAL A 216 -2.10 22.69 15.15
C VAL A 216 -1.25 22.79 13.89
N SER A 217 -1.55 23.76 13.00
CA SER A 217 -0.84 23.91 11.72
C SER A 217 0.67 24.10 11.86
N ALA A 218 1.13 24.77 12.93
CA ALA A 218 2.56 24.92 13.24
C ALA A 218 3.22 23.58 13.54
N GLU A 219 2.53 22.67 14.23
CA GLU A 219 3.00 21.32 14.50
C GLU A 219 3.04 20.49 13.21
N VAL A 220 2.00 20.56 12.37
CA VAL A 220 1.97 19.90 11.05
C VAL A 220 3.12 20.36 10.17
N THR A 221 3.37 21.67 10.12
CA THR A 221 4.48 22.26 9.36
C THR A 221 5.83 21.78 9.87
N SER A 222 6.00 21.77 11.20
CA SER A 222 7.23 21.32 11.85
C SER A 222 7.48 19.83 11.60
N LEU A 223 6.43 19.00 11.65
CA LEU A 223 6.49 17.58 11.29
C LEU A 223 7.01 17.41 9.85
N PHE A 224 6.39 18.06 8.87
CA PHE A 224 6.81 17.92 7.47
C PHE A 224 8.20 18.49 7.20
N ALA A 225 8.61 19.55 7.89
CA ALA A 225 9.99 20.06 7.82
C ALA A 225 11.00 19.01 8.30
N ARG A 226 10.79 18.41 9.49
CA ARG A 226 11.65 17.34 10.02
C ARG A 226 11.70 16.12 9.10
N LEU A 227 10.55 15.71 8.55
CA LEU A 227 10.47 14.58 7.62
C LEU A 227 11.24 14.86 6.33
N ARG A 228 11.16 16.08 5.80
CA ARG A 228 11.91 16.50 4.62
C ARG A 228 13.42 16.56 4.89
N GLU A 229 13.84 17.07 6.04
CA GLU A 229 15.25 17.09 6.45
C GLU A 229 15.81 15.68 6.56
N ARG A 230 15.11 14.76 7.23
CA ARG A 230 15.48 13.34 7.29
C ARG A 230 15.55 12.70 5.91
N ALA A 231 14.54 12.94 5.06
CA ALA A 231 14.53 12.44 3.70
C ALA A 231 15.71 12.99 2.89
N SER A 232 16.09 14.25 3.08
CA SER A 232 17.21 14.88 2.36
C SER A 232 18.58 14.43 2.86
N ALA A 233 18.70 14.12 4.16
CA ALA A 233 19.89 13.53 4.77
C ALA A 233 20.12 12.07 4.32
N VAL A 234 19.04 11.34 4.00
CA VAL A 234 19.10 9.99 3.42
C VAL A 234 19.20 10.03 1.89
N ALA A 235 18.60 11.03 1.24
CA ALA A 235 18.60 11.20 -0.21
C ALA A 235 19.86 11.93 -0.70
N GLU A 236 21.00 11.25 -0.66
CA GLU A 236 22.04 11.50 -1.66
C GLU A 236 21.50 11.08 -3.04
N ARG A 237 20.80 12.03 -3.67
CA ARG A 237 20.22 12.03 -5.03
C ARG A 237 19.08 11.02 -5.28
N PRO A 238 17.90 11.46 -5.78
CA PRO A 238 16.92 10.54 -6.33
C PRO A 238 17.47 10.00 -7.65
N LEU A 239 18.21 8.91 -7.55
CA LEU A 239 18.73 8.20 -8.69
C LEU A 239 17.54 7.53 -9.38
N ASP A 240 17.31 7.90 -10.64
CA ASP A 240 16.35 7.20 -11.50
C ASP A 240 16.71 5.70 -11.54
N SER A 241 15.72 4.85 -11.80
CA SER A 241 15.85 3.39 -11.95
C SER A 241 17.10 2.97 -12.75
N TRP A 242 17.41 3.70 -13.83
CA TRP A 242 18.64 3.54 -14.61
C TRP A 242 19.92 3.87 -13.85
N GLN A 243 19.93 4.97 -13.10
CA GLN A 243 21.08 5.36 -12.31
C GLN A 243 21.35 4.37 -11.17
N ARG A 244 20.30 3.79 -10.58
CA ARG A 244 20.45 2.69 -9.59
C ARG A 244 21.01 1.41 -10.23
N LEU A 245 20.54 1.06 -11.43
CA LEU A 245 21.08 -0.06 -12.19
C LEU A 245 22.58 0.15 -12.49
N PHE A 246 22.96 1.35 -12.93
CA PHE A 246 24.36 1.71 -13.17
C PHE A 246 25.22 1.65 -11.91
N LEU A 247 24.71 2.09 -10.75
CA LEU A 247 25.43 2.01 -9.48
C LEU A 247 25.59 0.56 -9.01
N ARG A 248 24.52 -0.25 -9.06
CA ARG A 248 24.62 -1.69 -8.71
C ARG A 248 25.58 -2.43 -9.64
N ALA A 249 25.58 -2.11 -10.94
CA ALA A 249 26.54 -2.67 -11.89
C ALA A 249 27.98 -2.22 -11.59
N ALA A 250 28.17 -0.96 -11.19
CA ALA A 250 29.48 -0.44 -10.78
C ALA A 250 30.01 -1.11 -9.51
N ASP A 251 29.15 -1.34 -8.51
CA ASP A 251 29.51 -2.01 -7.25
C ASP A 251 29.90 -3.49 -7.48
N LEU A 252 29.15 -4.21 -8.33
CA LEU A 252 29.48 -5.57 -8.71
C LEU A 252 30.83 -5.65 -9.46
N ALA A 253 31.07 -4.73 -10.40
CA ALA A 253 32.33 -4.66 -11.13
C ALA A 253 33.53 -4.26 -10.25
N ALA A 254 33.30 -3.44 -9.21
CA ALA A 254 34.31 -3.12 -8.21
C ALA A 254 34.66 -4.34 -7.33
N GLY A 255 33.64 -5.09 -6.89
CA GLY A 255 33.82 -6.33 -6.13
C GLY A 255 34.57 -7.42 -6.90
N GLU A 256 34.33 -7.56 -8.22
CA GLU A 256 35.09 -8.48 -9.08
C GLU A 256 36.57 -8.09 -9.21
N ARG A 257 36.87 -6.79 -9.31
CA ARG A 257 38.25 -6.28 -9.38
C ARG A 257 39.01 -6.47 -8.07
N GLU A 258 38.32 -6.37 -6.94
CA GLU A 258 38.90 -6.54 -5.61
C GLU A 258 39.13 -8.03 -5.27
N GLY A 259 38.19 -8.90 -5.70
CA GLY A 259 38.36 -10.36 -5.65
C GLY A 259 39.52 -10.85 -6.55
N ALA A 260 39.69 -10.27 -7.74
CA ALA A 260 40.79 -10.59 -8.65
C ALA A 260 42.16 -10.12 -8.15
N ARG A 261 42.23 -9.08 -7.30
CA ARG A 261 43.46 -8.59 -6.66
C ARG A 261 43.86 -9.37 -5.42
N ARG A 262 42.91 -10.01 -4.71
CA ARG A 262 43.19 -10.86 -3.55
C ARG A 262 43.67 -12.26 -3.89
N ASN A 263 43.46 -12.71 -5.13
CA ASN A 263 43.89 -14.01 -5.66
C ASN A 263 45.18 -13.94 -6.50
N ARG A 264 45.96 -12.85 -6.40
CA ARG A 264 47.33 -12.73 -6.91
C ARG A 264 48.27 -12.54 -5.73
#